data_AF-A0A434UYK0-F1
#
_entry.id   AF-A0A434UYK0-F1
#
_cell.length_a   1.000
_cell.length_b   1.000
_cell.length_c   1.000
_cell.angle_alpha   90.00
_cell.angle_beta   90.00
_cell.angle_gamma   90.00
#
_symmetry.space_group_name_H-M   'P 1'
#
loop_
_entity.id
_entity.type
_entity.pdbx_description
1 polymer ?
#
loop_
_entity_poly.entity_id
_entity_poly.type
_entity_poly.pdbx_seq_one_letter_code
_entity_poly.pdbx_strand_id
1 'polypeptide(L)'
;RISGLTEADKRAVLATRVAGVIDKLPVKQGQRVKTGDLVLMLAAEEKISNVDNARQLLVQRKAELDAAERLAKTGNLPKLQLDTARSNLTAAQSMLETAQAELDRNEVKAPFDGVIDRVPVDDAVERRLH
;
A
#
# COMPACT_ATOMS: atom_id res chain seq x y z
N ARG A 1 -20.69 -42.38 -24.06
CA ARG A 1 -21.16 -41.45 -23.00
C ARG A 1 -19.91 -40.92 -22.31
N ILE A 2 -19.50 -39.70 -22.65
CA ILE A 2 -18.38 -39.02 -21.98
C ILE A 2 -18.99 -38.05 -20.97
N SER A 3 -18.88 -38.38 -19.69
CA SER A 3 -19.25 -37.47 -18.60
C SER A 3 -18.08 -36.52 -18.41
N GLY A 4 -18.16 -35.32 -19.00
CA GLY A 4 -17.22 -34.25 -18.69
C GLY A 4 -17.57 -33.68 -17.32
N LEU A 5 -16.82 -34.05 -16.30
CA LEU A 5 -16.75 -33.25 -15.07
C LEU A 5 -16.08 -31.93 -15.48
N THR A 6 -16.86 -30.86 -15.63
CA THR A 6 -16.30 -29.50 -15.64
C THR A 6 -15.76 -29.23 -14.24
N GLU A 7 -14.48 -29.49 -14.04
CA GLU A 7 -13.68 -29.01 -12.90
C GLU A 7 -13.72 -27.47 -12.93
N ALA A 8 -14.69 -26.87 -12.26
CA ALA A 8 -14.64 -25.47 -11.88
C ALA A 8 -13.71 -25.32 -10.66
N ASP A 9 -12.46 -25.78 -10.77
CA ASP A 9 -11.53 -25.95 -9.65
C ASP A 9 -10.55 -24.77 -9.48
N LYS A 10 -10.98 -23.55 -9.78
CA LYS A 10 -10.23 -22.34 -9.40
C LYS A 10 -10.97 -21.59 -8.30
N ARG A 11 -10.99 -22.17 -7.10
CA ARG A 11 -11.35 -21.46 -5.86
C ARG A 11 -10.07 -20.87 -5.25
N ALA A 12 -9.97 -19.55 -5.23
CA ALA A 12 -8.96 -18.85 -4.45
C ALA A 12 -9.61 -18.23 -3.22
N VAL A 13 -9.13 -18.61 -2.04
CA VAL A 13 -9.51 -17.97 -0.79
C VAL A 13 -8.63 -16.71 -0.64
N LEU A 14 -9.26 -15.53 -0.76
CA LEU A 14 -8.58 -14.24 -0.63
C LEU A 14 -8.41 -13.83 0.85
N ALA A 15 -9.36 -14.20 1.72
CA ALA A 15 -9.39 -13.79 3.12
C ALA A 15 -8.20 -14.29 3.96
N THR A 16 -7.65 -15.48 3.66
CA THR A 16 -6.55 -16.06 4.46
C THR A 16 -5.21 -15.37 4.25
N ARG A 17 -5.06 -14.58 3.18
CA ARG A 17 -3.82 -13.85 2.87
C ARG A 17 -3.79 -12.44 3.45
N VAL A 18 -4.91 -11.94 3.96
CA VAL A 18 -5.06 -10.53 4.31
C VAL A 18 -5.48 -10.43 5.77
N ALA A 19 -4.50 -10.48 6.67
CA ALA A 19 -4.71 -10.14 8.06
C ALA A 19 -4.82 -8.61 8.18
N GLY A 20 -6.01 -8.09 8.53
CA GLY A 20 -6.24 -6.65 8.71
C GLY A 20 -7.71 -6.29 8.90
N VAL A 21 -7.98 -5.08 9.38
CA VAL A 21 -9.35 -4.53 9.49
C VAL A 21 -9.82 -4.12 8.09
N ILE A 22 -11.05 -4.46 7.73
CA ILE A 22 -11.64 -4.08 6.43
C ILE A 22 -12.21 -2.65 6.55
N ASP A 23 -11.75 -1.74 5.70
CA ASP A 23 -12.30 -0.37 5.58
C ASP A 23 -13.49 -0.35 4.61
N LYS A 24 -13.35 -0.97 3.43
CA LYS A 24 -14.41 -1.02 2.42
C LYS A 24 -14.51 -2.38 1.74
N LEU A 25 -15.74 -2.78 1.47
CA LEU A 25 -16.09 -3.96 0.69
C LEU A 25 -17.04 -3.57 -0.45
N PRO A 26 -16.51 -3.12 -1.61
CA PRO A 26 -17.35 -2.66 -2.72
C PRO A 26 -18.03 -3.80 -3.50
N VAL A 27 -17.71 -5.07 -3.22
CA VAL A 27 -18.29 -6.24 -3.87
C VAL A 27 -19.37 -6.90 -3.01
N LYS A 28 -20.39 -7.46 -3.67
CA LYS A 28 -21.45 -8.24 -3.03
C LYS A 28 -21.25 -9.74 -3.23
N GLN A 29 -21.77 -10.53 -2.28
CA GLN A 29 -21.88 -11.96 -2.48
C GLN A 29 -22.67 -12.28 -3.76
N GLY A 30 -22.17 -13.21 -4.57
CA GLY A 30 -22.76 -13.56 -5.87
C GLY A 30 -22.42 -12.59 -7.01
N GLN A 31 -21.69 -11.50 -6.75
CA GLN A 31 -21.25 -10.58 -7.80
C GLN A 31 -20.16 -11.22 -8.66
N ARG A 32 -20.26 -11.02 -9.97
CA ARG A 32 -19.18 -11.32 -10.91
C ARG A 32 -18.12 -10.21 -10.86
N VAL A 33 -16.87 -10.60 -10.71
CA VAL A 33 -15.69 -9.73 -10.77
C VAL A 33 -14.78 -10.18 -11.89
N LYS A 34 -14.09 -9.23 -12.49
CA LYS A 34 -13.02 -9.46 -13.47
C LYS A 34 -11.66 -9.34 -12.81
N THR A 35 -10.66 -9.90 -13.44
CA THR A 35 -9.26 -9.77 -13.04
C THR A 35 -8.90 -8.29 -12.89
N GLY A 36 -8.38 -7.91 -11.72
CA GLY A 36 -8.02 -6.54 -11.40
C GLY A 36 -9.13 -5.71 -10.72
N ASP A 37 -10.36 -6.22 -10.64
CA ASP A 37 -11.44 -5.54 -9.92
C ASP A 37 -11.11 -5.46 -8.42
N LEU A 38 -11.39 -4.30 -7.81
CA LEU A 38 -11.21 -4.11 -6.36
C LEU A 38 -12.23 -4.98 -5.60
N VAL A 39 -11.73 -5.89 -4.78
CA VAL A 39 -12.53 -6.81 -3.97
C VAL A 39 -12.74 -6.26 -2.57
N LEU A 40 -11.66 -5.84 -1.89
CA LEU A 40 -11.73 -5.21 -0.58
C LEU A 40 -10.60 -4.20 -0.39
N MET A 41 -10.82 -3.25 0.51
CA MET A 41 -9.85 -2.26 0.96
C MET A 41 -9.65 -2.41 2.46
N LEU A 42 -8.40 -2.49 2.90
CA LEU A 42 -8.04 -2.56 4.31
C LEU A 42 -7.94 -1.17 4.95
N ALA A 43 -8.22 -1.11 6.24
CA ALA A 43 -7.93 0.06 7.06
C ALA A 43 -6.45 0.43 6.91
N ALA A 44 -6.24 1.68 6.50
CA ALA A 44 -4.96 2.16 6.05
C ALA A 44 -4.37 3.23 6.98
N GLU A 45 -5.00 3.53 8.12
CA GLU A 45 -4.66 4.69 8.95
C GLU A 45 -3.19 4.69 9.37
N GLU A 46 -2.66 3.55 9.81
CA GLU A 46 -1.23 3.39 10.14
C GLU A 46 -0.33 3.60 8.92
N LYS A 47 -0.74 3.09 7.74
CA LYS A 47 0.04 3.21 6.50
C LYS A 47 0.02 4.63 5.93
N ILE A 48 -1.12 5.32 6.01
CA ILE A 48 -1.27 6.73 5.65
C ILE A 48 -0.35 7.57 6.55
N SER A 49 -0.40 7.33 7.86
CA SER A 49 0.50 8.01 8.81
C SER A 49 1.99 7.75 8.49
N ASN A 50 2.34 6.54 8.08
CA ASN A 50 3.71 6.21 7.68
C ASN A 50 4.15 6.95 6.40
N VAL A 51 3.26 7.07 5.41
CA VAL A 51 3.50 7.87 4.19
C VAL A 51 3.72 9.34 4.55
N ASP A 52 2.88 9.90 5.43
CA ASP A 52 3.00 11.29 5.86
C ASP A 52 4.31 11.54 6.62
N ASN A 53 4.69 10.64 7.53
CA ASN A 53 5.98 10.71 8.24
C ASN A 53 7.18 10.66 7.27
N ALA A 54 7.17 9.73 6.31
CA ALA A 54 8.22 9.61 5.31
C ALA A 54 8.30 10.84 4.39
N ARG A 55 7.14 11.42 4.05
CA ARG A 55 7.06 12.67 3.27
C ARG A 55 7.66 13.84 4.03
N GLN A 56 7.34 13.98 5.32
CA GLN A 56 7.92 15.03 6.17
C GLN A 56 9.44 14.88 6.29
N LEU A 57 9.93 13.64 6.46
CA LEU A 57 11.35 13.36 6.49
C LEU A 57 12.02 13.77 5.16
N LEU A 58 11.42 13.44 4.01
CA LEU A 58 11.94 13.84 2.71
C LEU A 58 12.05 15.37 2.58
N VAL A 59 11.01 16.11 3.01
CA VAL A 59 11.02 17.58 3.01
C VAL A 59 12.15 18.12 3.89
N GLN A 60 12.33 17.55 5.09
CA GLN A 60 13.41 17.92 5.99
C GLN A 60 14.79 17.69 5.33
N ARG A 61 15.04 16.49 4.79
CA ARG A 61 16.34 16.16 4.17
C ARG A 61 16.64 17.02 2.94
N LYS A 62 15.61 17.42 2.20
CA LYS A 62 15.75 18.35 1.09
C LYS A 62 16.21 19.73 1.55
N ALA A 63 15.61 20.25 2.62
CA ALA A 63 16.04 21.52 3.22
C ALA A 63 17.47 21.44 3.78
N GLU A 64 17.85 20.33 4.41
CA GLU A 64 19.22 20.08 4.88
C GLU A 64 20.23 20.07 3.73
N LEU A 65 19.92 19.40 2.61
CA LEU A 65 20.77 19.41 1.43
C LEU A 65 20.90 20.80 0.82
N ASP A 66 19.78 21.54 0.66
CA ASP A 66 19.79 22.89 0.12
C ASP A 66 20.68 23.83 0.96
N ALA A 67 20.64 23.70 2.30
CA ALA A 67 21.51 24.44 3.21
C ALA A 67 22.98 24.02 3.07
N ALA A 68 23.25 22.71 3.01
CA ALA A 68 24.60 22.17 2.81
C ALA A 68 25.22 22.64 1.48
N GLU A 69 24.44 22.69 0.40
CA GLU A 69 24.90 23.18 -0.90
C GLU A 69 25.27 24.66 -0.86
N ARG A 70 24.52 25.50 -0.13
CA ARG A 70 24.86 26.91 0.05
C ARG A 70 26.17 27.07 0.83
N LEU A 71 26.35 26.32 1.92
CA LEU A 71 27.55 26.38 2.75
C LEU A 71 28.79 25.83 2.03
N ALA A 72 28.62 24.78 1.21
CA ALA A 72 29.69 24.25 0.38
C ALA A 72 30.17 25.27 -0.67
N LYS A 73 29.24 26.02 -1.28
CA LYS A 73 29.57 27.10 -2.24
C LYS A 73 30.35 28.24 -1.59
N THR A 74 30.10 28.55 -0.32
CA THR A 74 30.84 29.58 0.42
C THR A 74 32.15 29.05 1.01
N GLY A 75 32.54 27.79 0.74
CA GLY A 75 33.76 27.17 1.26
C GLY A 75 33.69 26.75 2.73
N ASN A 76 32.51 26.83 3.35
CA ASN A 76 32.31 26.62 4.79
C ASN A 76 31.90 25.18 5.15
N LEU A 77 31.78 24.29 4.17
CA LEU A 77 31.35 22.91 4.38
C LEU A 77 32.31 21.90 3.71
N PRO A 78 32.80 20.88 4.45
CA PRO A 78 33.54 19.77 3.86
C PRO A 78 32.70 18.98 2.84
N LYS A 79 33.32 18.54 1.74
CA LYS A 79 32.68 17.72 0.70
C LYS A 79 31.97 16.49 1.27
N LEU A 80 32.57 15.82 2.26
CA LEU A 80 31.99 14.66 2.93
C LEU A 80 30.62 14.96 3.58
N GLN A 81 30.44 16.17 4.14
CA GLN A 81 29.17 16.56 4.75
C GLN A 81 28.09 16.81 3.68
N LEU A 82 28.48 17.39 2.54
CA LEU A 82 27.58 17.55 1.39
C LEU A 82 27.14 16.19 0.82
N ASP A 83 28.09 15.26 0.64
CA ASP A 83 27.81 13.91 0.17
C ASP A 83 26.91 13.13 1.16
N THR A 84 27.10 13.36 2.45
CA THR A 84 26.22 12.82 3.51
C THR A 84 24.80 13.38 3.39
N ALA A 85 24.64 14.69 3.21
CA ALA A 85 23.32 15.31 3.04
C ALA A 85 22.60 14.77 1.79
N ARG A 86 23.33 14.56 0.68
CA ARG A 86 22.78 13.94 -0.54
C ARG A 86 22.32 12.51 -0.29
N SER A 87 23.14 11.72 0.39
CA SER A 87 22.82 10.32 0.73
C SER A 87 21.58 10.23 1.62
N ASN A 88 21.47 11.13 2.60
CA ASN A 88 20.32 11.22 3.49
C ASN A 88 19.02 11.59 2.75
N LEU A 89 19.10 12.49 1.75
CA LEU A 89 17.95 12.80 0.90
C LEU A 89 17.49 11.58 0.09
N THR A 90 18.43 10.87 -0.53
CA THR A 90 18.13 9.65 -1.30
C THR A 90 17.50 8.58 -0.40
N ALA A 91 18.01 8.40 0.81
CA ALA A 91 17.43 7.45 1.77
C ALA A 91 15.99 7.81 2.13
N ALA A 92 15.71 9.10 2.41
CA ALA A 92 14.34 9.54 2.71
C ALA A 92 13.38 9.39 1.52
N GLN A 93 13.88 9.57 0.29
CA GLN A 93 13.12 9.32 -0.94
C GLN A 93 12.71 7.84 -1.04
N SER A 94 13.67 6.92 -0.83
CA SER A 94 13.39 5.48 -0.82
C SER A 94 12.41 5.06 0.29
N MET A 95 12.48 5.70 1.46
CA MET A 95 11.53 5.45 2.54
C MET A 95 10.10 5.86 2.16
N LEU A 96 9.93 7.02 1.51
CA LEU A 96 8.63 7.46 1.02
C LEU A 96 8.06 6.52 -0.04
N GLU A 97 8.88 6.09 -1.00
CA GLU A 97 8.48 5.14 -2.04
C GLU A 97 8.05 3.79 -1.45
N THR A 98 8.78 3.31 -0.43
CA THR A 98 8.44 2.08 0.28
C THR A 98 7.12 2.23 1.03
N ALA A 99 6.93 3.32 1.78
CA ALA A 99 5.69 3.58 2.51
C ALA A 99 4.49 3.68 1.57
N GLN A 100 4.65 4.32 0.41
CA GLN A 100 3.60 4.40 -0.61
C GLN A 100 3.27 3.03 -1.19
N ALA A 101 4.28 2.22 -1.52
CA ALA A 101 4.06 0.86 -2.01
C ALA A 101 3.34 -0.02 -0.98
N GLU A 102 3.65 0.13 0.31
CA GLU A 102 2.93 -0.57 1.38
C GLU A 102 1.48 -0.09 1.53
N LEU A 103 1.23 1.20 1.37
CA LEU A 103 -0.13 1.77 1.36
C LEU A 103 -0.94 1.23 0.17
N ASP A 104 -0.34 1.17 -1.01
CA ASP A 104 -1.01 0.69 -2.24
C ASP A 104 -1.38 -0.81 -2.13
N ARG A 105 -0.63 -1.58 -1.34
CA ARG A 105 -0.95 -3.00 -1.03
C ARG A 105 -2.20 -3.18 -0.15
N ASN A 106 -2.86 -2.11 0.29
CA ASN A 106 -4.14 -2.20 1.01
C ASN A 106 -5.34 -2.48 0.09
N GLU A 107 -5.15 -2.39 -1.22
CA GLU A 107 -6.14 -2.80 -2.20
C GLU A 107 -5.97 -4.28 -2.54
N VAL A 108 -6.98 -5.09 -2.25
CA VAL A 108 -7.03 -6.48 -2.69
C VAL A 108 -7.85 -6.54 -3.97
N LYS A 109 -7.21 -6.97 -5.05
CA LYS A 109 -7.83 -7.12 -6.37
C LYS A 109 -8.11 -8.57 -6.70
N ALA A 110 -9.13 -8.81 -7.53
CA ALA A 110 -9.48 -10.14 -7.99
C ALA A 110 -8.35 -10.73 -8.86
N PRO A 111 -7.78 -11.90 -8.52
CA PRO A 111 -6.67 -12.50 -9.25
C PRO A 111 -7.08 -13.19 -10.56
N PHE A 112 -8.38 -13.40 -10.76
CA PHE A 112 -8.98 -13.94 -11.98
C PHE A 112 -10.46 -13.59 -12.05
N ASP A 113 -11.04 -13.73 -13.23
CA ASP A 113 -12.48 -13.57 -13.48
C ASP A 113 -13.27 -14.66 -12.74
N GLY A 114 -14.28 -14.27 -11.97
CA GLY A 114 -15.01 -15.22 -11.13
C GLY A 114 -16.24 -14.64 -10.46
N VAL A 115 -16.84 -15.43 -9.58
CA VAL A 115 -17.99 -15.04 -8.75
C VAL A 115 -17.56 -15.03 -7.29
N ILE A 116 -17.90 -13.98 -6.56
CA ILE A 116 -17.66 -13.90 -5.12
C ILE A 116 -18.58 -14.88 -4.39
N ASP A 117 -18.02 -15.96 -3.84
CA ASP A 117 -18.78 -17.03 -3.16
C ASP A 117 -19.25 -16.59 -1.75
N ARG A 118 -18.31 -16.11 -0.92
CA ARG A 118 -18.58 -15.56 0.42
C ARG A 118 -17.50 -14.55 0.78
N VAL A 119 -17.88 -13.47 1.44
CA VAL A 119 -16.92 -12.57 2.09
C VAL A 119 -17.04 -12.80 3.59
N PRO A 120 -16.06 -13.48 4.24
CA PRO A 120 -15.97 -13.49 5.68
C PRO A 120 -15.50 -12.10 6.11
N VAL A 121 -16.43 -11.25 6.51
CA VAL A 121 -16.17 -10.02 7.26
C VAL A 121 -16.19 -10.43 8.73
N ASP A 122 -15.09 -10.23 9.45
CA ASP A 122 -15.13 -10.25 10.91
C ASP A 122 -16.02 -9.06 11.34
N ASP A 123 -17.03 -9.31 12.18
CA ASP A 123 -18.20 -8.46 12.50
C ASP A 123 -17.89 -7.08 13.14
N ALA A 124 -16.66 -6.57 13.05
CA ALA A 124 -16.30 -5.24 13.54
C ALA A 124 -16.85 -4.09 12.67
N VAL A 125 -17.23 -4.36 11.40
CA VAL A 125 -17.69 -3.33 10.45
C VAL A 125 -19.20 -3.03 10.61
N GLU A 126 -19.98 -3.94 11.20
CA GLU A 126 -21.44 -3.79 11.29
C GLU A 126 -21.88 -2.68 12.28
N ARG A 127 -21.00 -2.28 13.21
CA ARG A 127 -21.33 -1.29 14.25
C ARG A 127 -21.17 0.18 13.86
N ARG A 128 -20.71 0.50 12.63
CA ARG A 128 -20.53 1.90 12.20
C ARG A 128 -21.56 2.39 11.18
N LEU A 129 -22.50 1.54 10.78
CA LEU A 129 -23.58 1.90 9.83
C LEU A 129 -24.96 2.08 10.50
N HIS A 130 -25.02 2.18 11.82
CA HIS A 130 -26.23 2.54 12.58
C HIS A 130 -26.06 3.85 13.33
#